data_AF-A0A813WU67-F1
#
_entry.id   AF-A0A813WU67-F1
#
_cell.length_a   1.000
_cell.length_b   1.000
_cell.length_c   1.000
_cell.angle_alpha   90.00
_cell.angle_beta   90.00
_cell.angle_gamma   90.00
#
_symmetry.space_group_name_H-M   'P 1'
#
loop_
_entity.id
_entity.type
_entity.pdbx_description
1 polymer ?
#
loop_
_entity_poly.entity_id
_entity_poly.type
_entity_poly.pdbx_seq_one_letter_code
_entity_poly.pdbx_strand_id
1 'polypeptide(L)'
;MNTTIATKQAYYCAGISNYTHWQLYSTTGITMNIDTKNCSFNSTPYYFTSLTGSNYHWLLAGYTAIYFSTNISFTIYAYPLATMTNAAMLTTSQTSKWNINWFGISY
;
A
#
# COMPACT_ATOMS: atom_id res chain seq x y z
N MET A 1 35.74 18.31 12.30
CA MET A 1 35.40 16.92 11.97
C MET A 1 34.14 16.96 11.12
N ASN A 2 34.24 16.71 9.82
CA ASN A 2 33.06 16.62 8.95
C ASN A 2 32.64 15.15 8.89
N THR A 3 31.62 14.79 9.66
CA THR A 3 30.94 13.51 9.49
C THR A 3 30.04 13.60 8.27
N THR A 4 30.56 13.23 7.10
CA THR A 4 29.74 12.85 5.96
C THR A 4 28.99 11.57 6.36
N ILE A 5 27.74 11.73 6.81
CA ILE A 5 26.82 10.60 6.90
C ILE A 5 26.52 10.22 5.46
N ALA A 6 27.17 9.19 4.95
CA ALA A 6 26.73 8.55 3.71
C ALA A 6 25.28 8.10 3.94
N THR A 7 24.34 8.77 3.30
CA THR A 7 22.93 8.38 3.37
C THR A 7 22.81 6.99 2.76
N LYS A 8 22.31 6.03 3.55
CA LYS A 8 22.00 4.68 3.10
C LYS A 8 20.91 4.79 2.01
N GLN A 9 21.34 4.88 0.75
CA GLN A 9 20.45 4.95 -0.40
C GLN A 9 19.97 3.55 -0.73
N ALA A 10 18.66 3.30 -0.57
CA ALA A 10 18.07 2.06 -1.01
C ALA A 10 17.68 2.19 -2.49
N TYR A 11 18.30 1.40 -3.36
CA TYR A 11 17.83 1.24 -4.75
C TYR A 11 16.53 0.45 -4.82
N TYR A 12 16.29 -0.41 -3.83
CA TYR A 12 15.06 -1.15 -3.69
C TYR A 12 14.68 -1.29 -2.22
N CYS A 13 13.39 -1.41 -1.96
CA CYS A 13 12.85 -1.65 -0.63
C CYS A 13 11.55 -2.44 -0.77
N ALA A 14 11.19 -3.20 0.25
CA ALA A 14 9.94 -3.96 0.26
C ALA A 14 9.34 -3.91 1.66
N GLY A 15 8.04 -4.17 1.73
CA GLY A 15 7.35 -4.24 3.00
C GLY A 15 5.95 -4.81 2.86
N ILE A 16 5.31 -4.93 4.02
CA ILE A 16 3.93 -5.38 4.15
C ILE A 16 3.22 -4.30 4.96
N SER A 17 2.10 -3.83 4.45
CA SER A 17 1.27 -2.85 5.15
C SER A 17 0.60 -3.45 6.38
N ASN A 18 0.01 -2.61 7.22
CA ASN A 18 -0.89 -3.08 8.26
C ASN A 18 -2.34 -2.97 7.77
N TYR A 19 -3.07 -4.08 7.81
CA TYR A 19 -4.48 -4.16 7.42
C TYR A 19 -5.38 -3.14 8.14
N THR A 20 -4.99 -2.68 9.33
CA THR A 20 -5.72 -1.64 10.07
C THR A 20 -5.71 -0.27 9.39
N HIS A 21 -4.85 -0.06 8.39
CA HIS A 21 -4.75 1.21 7.67
C HIS A 21 -5.76 1.36 6.53
N TRP A 22 -6.59 0.34 6.24
CA TRP A 22 -7.70 0.52 5.29
C TRP A 22 -8.70 1.54 5.83
N GLN A 23 -9.17 2.41 4.95
CA GLN A 23 -10.17 3.44 5.23
C GLN A 23 -11.22 3.48 4.13
N LEU A 24 -12.42 3.99 4.40
CA LEU A 24 -13.42 4.21 3.35
C LEU A 24 -12.94 5.32 2.40
N TYR A 25 -12.99 5.02 1.10
CA TYR A 25 -12.80 5.99 0.03
C TYR A 25 -14.14 6.22 -0.66
N SER A 26 -14.96 7.08 -0.05
CA SER A 26 -16.30 7.43 -0.55
C SER A 26 -17.27 6.23 -0.64
N THR A 27 -18.30 6.37 -1.48
CA THR A 27 -19.34 5.38 -1.75
C THR A 27 -18.92 4.30 -2.74
N THR A 28 -17.67 4.29 -3.22
CA THR A 28 -17.21 3.35 -4.25
C THR A 28 -16.07 2.42 -3.85
N GLY A 29 -15.41 2.59 -2.70
CA GLY A 29 -14.36 1.65 -2.28
C GLY A 29 -13.68 1.97 -0.95
N ILE A 30 -12.49 1.39 -0.79
CA ILE A 30 -11.57 1.60 0.32
C ILE A 30 -10.22 2.10 -0.20
N THR A 31 -9.45 2.75 0.67
CA THR A 31 -8.11 3.26 0.38
C THR A 31 -7.12 2.94 1.48
N MET A 32 -5.85 2.89 1.12
CA MET A 32 -4.74 2.80 2.05
C MET A 32 -3.57 3.63 1.51
N ASN A 33 -3.03 4.51 2.35
CA ASN A 33 -1.75 5.15 2.10
C ASN A 33 -0.63 4.31 2.72
N ILE A 34 0.36 3.95 1.91
CA ILE A 34 1.52 3.17 2.31
C ILE A 34 2.68 4.12 2.57
N ASP A 35 3.20 4.12 3.80
CA ASP A 35 4.39 4.88 4.19
C ASP A 35 5.65 4.08 3.85
N THR A 36 6.57 4.69 3.11
CA THR A 36 7.84 4.12 2.67
C THR A 36 9.04 4.97 3.13
N LYS A 37 8.86 5.93 4.04
CA LYS A 37 9.93 6.83 4.53
C LYS A 37 11.18 6.10 5.00
N ASN A 38 10.99 4.97 5.68
CA ASN A 38 12.09 4.17 6.22
C ASN A 38 13.02 3.58 5.15
N CYS A 39 12.61 3.58 3.88
CA CYS A 39 13.43 3.15 2.76
C CYS A 39 14.42 4.21 2.28
N SER A 40 14.20 5.49 2.61
CA SER A 40 15.11 6.59 2.22
C SER A 40 15.38 6.63 0.71
N PHE A 41 14.32 6.54 -0.11
CA PHE A 41 14.44 6.67 -1.56
C PHE A 41 14.80 8.13 -1.95
N ASN A 42 15.71 8.29 -2.90
CA ASN A 42 16.14 9.61 -3.39
C ASN A 42 15.28 10.15 -4.54
N SER A 43 14.52 9.29 -5.21
CA SER A 43 13.55 9.62 -6.25
C SER A 43 12.26 8.83 -6.02
N THR A 44 11.18 9.18 -6.71
CA THR A 44 9.93 8.41 -6.64
C THR A 44 10.15 7.01 -7.22
N PRO A 45 10.01 5.92 -6.44
CA PRO A 45 10.19 4.57 -6.92
C PRO A 45 9.05 4.13 -7.84
N TYR A 46 9.35 3.16 -8.69
CA TYR A 46 8.34 2.30 -9.27
C TYR A 46 7.89 1.30 -8.20
N TYR A 47 6.64 1.45 -7.77
CA TYR A 47 6.03 0.55 -6.81
C TYR A 47 5.26 -0.57 -7.51
N PHE A 48 5.27 -1.74 -6.90
CA PHE A 48 4.53 -2.93 -7.30
C PHE A 48 3.85 -3.47 -6.06
N THR A 49 2.58 -3.89 -6.20
CA THR A 49 1.79 -4.32 -5.04
C THR A 49 1.11 -5.67 -5.30
N SER A 50 0.90 -6.41 -4.22
CA SER A 50 0.01 -7.56 -4.17
C SER A 50 -0.79 -7.52 -2.88
N LEU A 51 -1.88 -8.27 -2.84
CA LEU A 51 -2.76 -8.34 -1.69
C LEU A 51 -2.62 -9.71 -1.02
N THR A 52 -2.48 -9.72 0.30
CA THR A 52 -2.48 -10.94 1.11
C THR A 52 -3.52 -10.83 2.22
N GLY A 53 -4.04 -11.96 2.68
CA GLY A 53 -4.99 -12.03 3.77
C GLY A 53 -5.46 -13.45 4.01
N SER A 54 -6.12 -13.67 5.14
CA SER A 54 -6.60 -15.01 5.53
C SER A 54 -7.74 -15.52 4.67
N ASN A 55 -8.65 -14.65 4.21
CA ASN A 55 -9.85 -15.01 3.43
C ASN A 55 -10.27 -13.87 2.50
N TYR A 56 -11.11 -14.15 1.51
CA TYR A 56 -11.90 -13.20 0.68
C TYR A 56 -11.15 -12.10 -0.08
N HIS A 57 -9.82 -12.06 -0.05
CA HIS A 57 -9.03 -10.99 -0.67
C HIS A 57 -9.13 -10.95 -2.20
N TRP A 58 -9.49 -12.07 -2.86
CA TRP A 58 -9.78 -12.12 -4.29
C TRP A 58 -11.01 -11.30 -4.72
N LEU A 59 -11.83 -10.84 -3.76
CA LEU A 59 -13.00 -9.99 -4.04
C LEU A 59 -12.63 -8.51 -4.26
N LEU A 60 -11.37 -8.13 -4.05
CA LEU A 60 -10.89 -6.77 -4.32
C LEU A 60 -10.33 -6.64 -5.74
N ALA A 61 -10.61 -5.51 -6.37
CA ALA A 61 -9.89 -5.03 -7.53
C ALA A 61 -9.31 -3.64 -7.27
N GLY A 62 -8.41 -3.18 -8.14
CA GLY A 62 -7.76 -1.87 -8.03
C GLY A 62 -6.57 -1.82 -7.06
N TYR A 63 -6.32 -2.86 -6.25
CA TYR A 63 -5.20 -2.86 -5.29
C TYR A 63 -3.79 -2.78 -5.92
N THR A 64 -3.69 -2.97 -7.24
CA THR A 64 -2.50 -2.79 -8.07
C THR A 64 -2.41 -1.43 -8.77
N ALA A 65 -3.47 -0.62 -8.69
CA ALA A 65 -3.48 0.74 -9.20
C ALA A 65 -2.89 1.69 -8.15
N ILE A 66 -1.71 2.21 -8.45
CA ILE A 66 -0.90 3.02 -7.53
C ILE A 66 -1.05 4.50 -7.91
N TYR A 67 -1.41 5.32 -6.92
CA TYR A 67 -1.68 6.75 -7.09
C TYR A 67 -0.77 7.59 -6.19
N PHE A 68 -0.54 8.84 -6.61
CA PHE A 68 0.16 9.86 -5.82
C PHE A 68 1.52 9.39 -5.26
N SER A 69 2.25 8.57 -6.02
CA SER A 69 3.55 8.05 -5.61
C SER A 69 4.57 9.17 -5.38
N THR A 70 5.26 9.05 -4.26
CA THR A 70 6.42 9.88 -3.90
C THR A 70 7.56 8.98 -3.41
N ASN A 71 8.69 9.57 -3.05
CA ASN A 71 9.80 8.85 -2.43
C ASN A 71 9.54 8.41 -0.98
N ILE A 72 8.42 8.82 -0.40
CA ILE A 72 8.07 8.52 1.01
C ILE A 72 6.72 7.84 1.19
N SER A 73 5.88 7.78 0.15
CA SER A 73 4.58 7.10 0.21
C SER A 73 3.96 6.87 -1.16
N PHE A 74 2.90 6.08 -1.19
CA PHE A 74 1.95 5.98 -2.29
C PHE A 74 0.57 5.56 -1.79
N THR A 75 -0.47 5.82 -2.58
CA THR A 75 -1.85 5.50 -2.22
C THR A 75 -2.42 4.42 -3.13
N ILE A 76 -3.17 3.50 -2.54
CA ILE A 76 -3.98 2.50 -3.25
C ILE A 76 -5.45 2.81 -3.06
N TYR A 77 -6.22 2.60 -4.12
CA TYR A 77 -7.68 2.55 -4.07
C TYR A 77 -8.14 1.17 -4.50
N ALA A 78 -9.07 0.58 -3.76
CA ALA A 78 -9.60 -0.72 -4.06
C ALA A 78 -11.13 -0.75 -3.91
N TYR A 79 -11.78 -1.55 -4.75
CA TYR A 79 -13.24 -1.60 -4.85
C TYR A 79 -13.71 -3.06 -4.96
N PRO A 80 -15.00 -3.35 -4.68
CA PRO A 80 -15.48 -4.72 -4.62
C PRO A 80 -15.79 -5.22 -6.02
N LEU A 81 -15.44 -6.48 -6.30
CA LEU A 81 -15.91 -7.20 -7.47
C LEU A 81 -17.29 -7.85 -7.27
N ALA A 82 -17.75 -7.96 -6.01
CA ALA A 82 -19.03 -8.52 -5.63
C ALA A 82 -20.03 -7.44 -5.18
N THR A 83 -21.31 -7.80 -5.01
CA THR A 83 -22.35 -6.95 -4.43
C THR A 83 -22.19 -6.80 -2.91
N MET A 84 -21.03 -6.32 -2.47
CA MET A 84 -20.71 -6.02 -1.08
C MET A 84 -20.70 -4.51 -0.87
N THR A 85 -21.27 -4.05 0.23
CA THR A 85 -21.21 -2.62 0.60
C THR A 85 -19.78 -2.26 1.03
N ASN A 86 -19.39 -0.99 0.89
CA ASN A 86 -18.04 -0.58 1.29
C ASN A 86 -17.80 -0.72 2.79
N ALA A 87 -18.84 -0.53 3.62
CA ALA A 87 -18.75 -0.76 5.06
C ALA A 87 -18.45 -2.24 5.35
N ALA A 88 -19.19 -3.15 4.72
CA ALA A 88 -18.92 -4.59 4.83
C ALA A 88 -17.52 -4.95 4.31
N MET A 89 -17.06 -4.30 3.24
CA MET A 89 -15.71 -4.48 2.73
C MET A 89 -14.65 -4.02 3.72
N LEU A 90 -14.78 -2.83 4.30
CA LEU A 90 -13.84 -2.35 5.31
C LEU A 90 -13.83 -3.29 6.51
N THR A 91 -15.00 -3.72 6.99
CA THR A 91 -15.06 -4.74 8.06
C THR A 91 -14.36 -6.04 7.65
N THR A 92 -14.56 -6.50 6.42
CA THR A 92 -13.93 -7.73 5.91
C THR A 92 -12.42 -7.58 5.79
N SER A 93 -11.91 -6.40 5.39
CA SER A 93 -10.47 -6.13 5.31
C SER A 93 -9.81 -6.21 6.69
N GLN A 94 -10.52 -5.78 7.73
CA GLN A 94 -10.07 -5.89 9.12
C GLN A 94 -10.10 -7.33 9.63
N THR A 95 -11.21 -8.04 9.47
CA THR A 95 -11.36 -9.41 9.99
C THR A 95 -10.49 -10.42 9.25
N SER A 96 -10.36 -10.26 7.94
CA SER A 96 -9.55 -11.14 7.10
C SER A 96 -8.08 -10.74 7.04
N LYS A 97 -7.69 -9.65 7.71
CA LYS A 97 -6.30 -9.13 7.79
C LYS A 97 -5.70 -8.88 6.40
N TRP A 98 -6.38 -8.08 5.59
CA TRP A 98 -5.94 -7.74 4.24
C TRP A 98 -4.76 -6.76 4.27
N ASN A 99 -3.56 -7.25 3.99
CA ASN A 99 -2.36 -6.43 3.90
C ASN A 99 -1.93 -6.27 2.44
N ILE A 100 -1.34 -5.12 2.14
CA ILE A 100 -0.66 -4.87 0.87
C ILE A 100 0.80 -5.24 1.04
N ASN A 101 1.26 -6.25 0.30
CA ASN A 101 2.69 -6.44 0.10
C ASN A 101 3.13 -5.48 -1.00
N TRP A 102 4.28 -4.85 -0.83
CA TRP A 102 4.79 -3.91 -1.80
C TRP A 102 6.30 -4.06 -2.00
N PHE A 103 6.73 -3.71 -3.20
CA PHE A 103 8.12 -3.60 -3.61
C PHE A 103 8.30 -2.28 -4.33
N GLY A 104 9.32 -1.51 -3.98
CA GLY A 104 9.68 -0.26 -4.63
C GLY A 104 11.11 -0.34 -5.15
N ILE A 105 11.33 0.14 -6.38
CA ILE A 105 12.66 0.25 -6.99
C ILE A 105 12.86 1.64 -7.59
N SER A 106 14.01 2.26 -7.31
CA SER A 106 14.42 3.58 -7.81
C SER A 106 15.85 3.50 -8.33
N TYR A 107 16.13 4.18 -9.45
CA TYR A 107 17.46 4.28 -10.06
C TYR A 107 17.84 5.75 -10.28
#